data_AF-A0A1C4GLY0-F1
#
_entry.id   AF-A0A1C4GLY0-F1
#
_cell.length_a   1.000
_cell.length_b   1.000
_cell.length_c   1.000
_cell.angle_alpha   90.00
_cell.angle_beta   90.00
_cell.angle_gamma   90.00
#
_symmetry.space_group_name_H-M   'P 1'
#
loop_
_entity.id
_entity.type
_entity.pdbx_description
1 polymer ?
#
loop_
_entity_poly.entity_id
_entity_poly.type
_entity_poly.pdbx_seq_one_letter_code
_entity_poly.pdbx_strand_id
1 'polypeptide(L)'
;MDRERDVQHISQQAMDAANIIFAQNGYNIRVQTLTEADIRWCIAIQRDLPEMYRLPWDHSGTVLNDPDTFLFSFKIVDAERRPAGACIFQYCPAINNGFPFLNLEMIQNFHLQNSVLDGNTLRFALYVAVLFMTDTCCA
;
A
#
# COMPACT_ATOMS: atom_id res chain seq x y z
N MET A 1 3.03 18.01 23.05
CA MET A 1 3.17 18.78 21.80
C MET A 1 4.16 18.03 20.95
N ASP A 2 3.60 17.34 19.96
CA ASP A 2 4.17 16.71 18.77
C ASP A 2 5.64 16.29 18.81
N ARG A 3 5.86 14.99 19.06
CA ARG A 3 6.79 14.31 18.16
C ARG A 3 6.11 14.36 16.80
N GLU A 4 6.66 15.17 15.91
CA GLU A 4 6.47 15.05 14.46
C GLU A 4 6.58 13.55 14.14
N ARG A 5 5.44 12.88 13.93
CA ARG A 5 5.43 11.44 13.70
C ARG A 5 6.00 11.24 12.31
N ASP A 6 7.16 10.61 12.24
CA ASP A 6 7.77 10.23 10.98
C ASP A 6 6.91 9.13 10.34
N VAL A 7 5.95 9.55 9.51
CA VAL A 7 5.03 8.68 8.78
C VAL A 7 5.81 7.66 7.95
N GLN A 8 6.98 8.02 7.41
CA GLN A 8 7.81 7.12 6.63
C GLN A 8 8.44 6.04 7.50
N HIS A 9 8.90 6.38 8.69
CA HIS A 9 9.39 5.41 9.66
C HIS A 9 8.29 4.42 10.09
N ILE A 10 7.09 4.94 10.44
CA ILE A 10 5.95 4.10 10.85
C ILE A 10 5.49 3.22 9.68
N SER A 11 5.46 3.75 8.46
CA SER A 11 5.17 3.00 7.23
C SER A 11 6.08 1.78 7.10
N GLN A 12 7.40 1.98 7.26
CA GLN A 12 8.37 0.89 7.17
C GLN A 12 8.13 -0.17 8.26
N GLN A 13 7.88 0.25 9.49
CA GLN A 13 7.58 -0.68 10.60
C GLN A 13 6.32 -1.50 10.35
N ALA A 14 5.25 -0.87 9.87
CA ALA A 14 4.00 -1.55 9.53
C ALA A 14 4.19 -2.59 8.41
N MET A 15 4.97 -2.25 7.37
CA MET A 15 5.28 -3.18 6.29
C MET A 15 6.16 -4.34 6.76
N ASP A 16 7.16 -4.09 7.60
CA ASP A 16 8.01 -5.15 8.16
C ASP A 16 7.22 -6.12 9.04
N ALA A 17 6.34 -5.59 9.89
CA ALA A 17 5.42 -6.41 10.68
C ALA A 17 4.47 -7.24 9.80
N ALA A 18 3.90 -6.63 8.75
CA ALA A 18 3.06 -7.34 7.80
C ALA A 18 3.82 -8.47 7.08
N ASN A 19 5.06 -8.21 6.66
CA ASN A 19 5.91 -9.22 6.02
C ASN A 19 6.18 -10.43 6.93
N ILE A 20 6.41 -10.20 8.24
CA ILE A 20 6.57 -11.28 9.21
C ILE A 20 5.30 -12.12 9.29
N ILE A 21 4.14 -11.48 9.43
CA ILE A 21 2.84 -12.16 9.51
C ILE A 21 2.56 -12.97 8.24
N PHE A 22 2.77 -12.37 7.06
CA PHE A 22 2.53 -13.05 5.79
C PHE A 22 3.45 -14.25 5.60
N ALA A 23 4.74 -14.12 5.94
CA ALA A 23 5.69 -15.23 5.88
C ALA A 23 5.31 -16.37 6.84
N GLN A 24 4.91 -16.06 8.08
CA GLN A 24 4.48 -17.06 9.07
C GLN A 24 3.23 -17.83 8.64
N ASN A 25 2.34 -17.20 7.89
CA ASN A 25 1.13 -17.82 7.36
C ASN A 25 1.33 -18.48 5.98
N GLY A 26 2.57 -18.53 5.47
CA GLY A 26 2.88 -19.15 4.18
C GLY A 26 2.35 -18.39 2.96
N TYR A 27 1.98 -17.11 3.11
CA TYR A 27 1.57 -16.30 1.97
C TYR A 27 2.81 -15.90 1.14
N ASN A 28 2.81 -16.24 -0.15
CA ASN A 28 3.92 -15.99 -1.05
C ASN A 28 3.95 -14.54 -1.58
N ILE A 29 3.84 -13.56 -0.67
CA ILE A 29 3.85 -12.13 -0.97
C ILE A 29 4.76 -11.38 -0.02
N ARG A 30 5.26 -10.24 -0.49
CA ARG A 30 5.96 -9.24 0.32
C ARG A 30 5.38 -7.87 0.08
N VAL A 31 5.31 -7.09 1.14
CA VAL A 31 4.93 -5.67 1.13
C VAL A 31 6.21 -4.84 1.10
N GLN A 32 6.29 -3.89 0.18
CA GLN A 32 7.42 -2.97 0.06
C GLN A 32 6.93 -1.59 -0.35
N THR A 33 7.65 -0.55 0.07
CA THR A 33 7.40 0.83 -0.37
C THR A 33 7.31 0.89 -1.89
N LEU A 34 6.30 1.59 -2.41
CA LEU A 34 6.20 1.87 -3.84
C LEU A 34 7.34 2.78 -4.26
N THR A 35 8.12 2.35 -5.26
CA THR A 35 9.16 3.17 -5.88
C THR A 35 8.64 3.81 -7.18
N GLU A 36 9.38 4.78 -7.72
CA GLU A 36 9.09 5.33 -9.05
C GLU A 36 9.11 4.24 -10.15
N ALA A 37 9.99 3.24 -10.03
CA ALA A 37 10.00 2.10 -10.95
C ALA A 37 8.72 1.25 -10.82
N ASP A 38 8.23 1.06 -9.59
CA ASP A 38 6.98 0.33 -9.35
C ASP A 38 5.77 1.10 -9.88
N ILE A 39 5.70 2.43 -9.72
CA ILE A 39 4.63 3.25 -10.29
C ILE A 39 4.62 3.18 -11.82
N ARG A 40 5.80 3.28 -12.46
CA ARG A 40 5.91 3.10 -13.93
C ARG A 40 5.43 1.72 -14.37
N TRP A 41 5.70 0.69 -13.59
CA TRP A 41 5.15 -0.65 -13.84
C TRP A 41 3.62 -0.66 -13.71
N CYS A 42 3.05 -0.07 -12.65
CA CYS A 42 1.60 0.03 -12.45
C CYS A 42 0.89 0.73 -13.62
N ILE A 43 1.46 1.84 -14.12
CA ILE A 43 0.97 2.59 -15.30
C ILE A 43 0.98 1.71 -16.55
N ALA A 44 2.01 0.88 -16.73
CA ALA A 44 2.12 0.00 -17.88
C ALA A 44 1.14 -1.18 -17.78
N ILE A 45 1.19 -1.93 -16.68
CA ILE A 45 0.46 -3.19 -16.50
C ILE A 45 -1.06 -2.97 -16.41
N GLN A 46 -1.53 -1.83 -15.92
CA GLN A 46 -2.97 -1.54 -15.85
C GLN A 46 -3.63 -1.51 -17.25
N ARG A 47 -2.86 -1.24 -18.31
CA ARG A 47 -3.36 -1.24 -19.70
C ARG A 47 -3.78 -2.64 -20.16
N ASP A 48 -3.21 -3.68 -19.57
CA ASP A 48 -3.53 -5.07 -19.88
C ASP A 48 -4.80 -5.55 -19.13
N LEU A 49 -5.31 -4.75 -18.18
CA LEU A 49 -6.55 -5.05 -17.48
C LEU A 49 -7.78 -4.64 -18.31
N PRO A 50 -8.93 -5.31 -18.09
CA PRO A 50 -10.22 -4.85 -18.62
C PRO A 50 -10.49 -3.40 -18.22
N GLU A 51 -11.07 -2.62 -19.13
CA GLU A 51 -11.29 -1.17 -18.96
C GLU A 51 -12.00 -0.82 -17.64
N MET A 52 -12.99 -1.62 -17.24
CA MET A 52 -13.75 -1.44 -16.00
C MET A 52 -12.90 -1.54 -14.71
N TYR A 53 -11.71 -2.13 -14.78
CA TYR A 53 -10.81 -2.29 -13.64
C TYR A 53 -9.62 -1.32 -13.67
N ARG A 54 -9.49 -0.49 -14.70
CA ARG A 54 -8.35 0.42 -14.86
C ARG A 54 -8.46 1.59 -13.90
N LEU A 55 -7.34 1.94 -13.28
CA LEU A 55 -7.21 3.09 -12.38
C LEU A 55 -6.15 4.08 -12.91
N PRO A 56 -6.29 5.39 -12.63
CA PRO A 56 -5.45 6.43 -13.21
C PRO A 56 -4.09 6.57 -12.49
N TRP A 57 -3.25 5.55 -12.56
CA TRP A 57 -1.91 5.54 -11.93
C TRP A 57 -0.96 6.61 -12.47
N ASP A 58 -1.20 7.11 -13.68
CA ASP A 58 -0.44 8.19 -14.31
C ASP A 58 -0.63 9.54 -13.60
N HIS A 59 -1.67 9.69 -12.79
CA HIS A 59 -1.90 10.87 -11.95
C HIS A 59 -1.27 10.76 -10.55
N SER A 60 -0.63 9.64 -10.21
CA SER A 60 -0.06 9.40 -8.88
C SER A 60 1.39 9.89 -8.71
N GLY A 61 1.98 10.56 -9.69
CA GLY A 61 3.42 10.90 -9.66
C GLY A 61 3.84 11.81 -8.51
N THR A 62 2.95 12.67 -8.00
CA THR A 62 3.27 13.60 -6.91
C THR A 62 3.25 12.95 -5.52
N VAL A 63 2.59 11.80 -5.37
CA VAL A 63 2.38 11.17 -4.05
C VAL A 63 3.66 10.58 -3.46
N LEU A 64 4.66 10.24 -4.29
CA LEU A 64 5.92 9.65 -3.82
C LEU A 64 6.74 10.57 -2.92
N ASN A 65 6.52 11.89 -3.03
CA ASN A 65 7.26 12.90 -2.27
C ASN A 65 6.42 13.50 -1.14
N ASP A 66 5.18 13.06 -0.96
CA ASP A 66 4.31 13.56 0.09
C ASP A 66 4.65 12.87 1.42
N PRO A 67 5.09 13.61 2.45
CA PRO A 67 5.50 13.03 3.72
C PRO A 67 4.37 12.30 4.44
N ASP A 68 3.12 12.67 4.18
CA ASP A 68 1.93 12.12 4.83
C ASP A 68 1.32 10.95 4.05
N THR A 69 2.03 10.41 3.06
CA THR A 69 1.57 9.24 2.32
C THR A 69 2.12 7.93 2.87
N PHE A 70 1.26 6.91 2.90
CA PHE A 70 1.63 5.53 3.16
C PHE A 70 1.37 4.71 1.90
N LEU A 71 2.43 4.47 1.14
CA LEU A 71 2.39 3.86 -0.20
C LEU A 71 3.19 2.56 -0.25
N PHE A 72 2.54 1.49 -0.69
CA PHE A 72 3.18 0.18 -0.74
C PHE A 72 2.64 -0.69 -1.87
N SER A 73 3.42 -1.70 -2.23
CA SER A 73 3.08 -2.71 -3.21
C SER A 73 3.21 -4.11 -2.63
N PHE A 74 2.34 -5.00 -3.10
CA PHE A 74 2.47 -6.44 -2.93
C PHE A 74 3.29 -7.00 -4.09
N LYS A 75 4.40 -7.66 -3.78
CA LYS A 75 5.26 -8.36 -4.74
C LYS A 75 5.22 -9.85 -4.44
N ILE A 76 4.99 -10.69 -5.46
CA ILE A 76 5.07 -12.14 -5.31
C ILE A 76 6.56 -12.53 -5.27
N VAL A 77 6.98 -13.32 -4.28
CA VAL A 77 8.41 -13.51 -3.97
C VAL A 77 9.19 -14.16 -5.13
N ASP A 78 8.54 -15.03 -5.89
CA ASP A 78 9.14 -15.76 -7.01
C ASP A 78 8.94 -15.10 -8.38
N ALA A 79 8.25 -13.95 -8.45
CA ALA A 79 7.89 -13.31 -9.71
C ALA A 79 8.55 -11.93 -9.86
N GLU A 80 9.69 -11.85 -10.56
CA GLU A 80 10.42 -10.64 -11.04
C GLU A 80 10.52 -9.41 -10.11
N ARG A 81 10.11 -9.53 -8.83
CA ARG A 81 9.89 -8.45 -7.86
C ARG A 81 9.06 -7.26 -8.39
N ARG A 82 8.15 -7.52 -9.33
CA ARG A 82 7.22 -6.50 -9.85
C ARG A 82 5.95 -6.45 -9.01
N PRO A 83 5.31 -5.28 -8.86
CA PRO A 83 4.01 -5.17 -8.20
C PRO A 83 2.97 -6.11 -8.82
N ALA A 84 2.45 -7.02 -7.99
CA ALA A 84 1.26 -7.82 -8.27
C ALA A 84 0.00 -7.12 -7.74
N GLY A 85 0.14 -6.24 -6.76
CA GLY A 85 -0.86 -5.28 -6.33
C GLY A 85 -0.21 -4.03 -5.74
N ALA A 86 -0.94 -2.93 -5.67
CA ALA A 86 -0.41 -1.66 -5.15
C ALA A 86 -1.49 -0.89 -4.39
N CYS A 87 -1.07 -0.12 -3.40
CA CYS A 87 -1.92 0.66 -2.51
C CYS A 87 -1.32 2.05 -2.25
N ILE A 88 -2.18 3.05 -2.24
CA ILE A 88 -1.86 4.43 -1.84
C ILE A 88 -2.85 4.80 -0.75
N PHE A 89 -2.32 5.13 0.42
CA PHE A 89 -3.07 5.73 1.51
C PHE A 89 -2.55 7.13 1.80
N GLN A 90 -3.47 8.03 2.14
CA GLN A 90 -3.16 9.35 2.67
C GLN A 90 -3.40 9.35 4.18
N TYR A 91 -2.36 9.59 4.96
CA TYR A 91 -2.52 9.87 6.38
C TYR A 91 -2.99 11.31 6.54
N CYS A 92 -4.06 11.50 7.31
CA CYS A 92 -4.59 12.81 7.64
C CYS A 92 -4.41 13.01 9.15
N PRO A 93 -3.47 13.88 9.59
CA PRO A 93 -3.27 14.15 11.01
C PRO A 93 -4.51 14.82 11.61
N ALA A 94 -4.65 14.71 12.93
CA ALA A 94 -5.74 15.33 13.66
C ALA A 94 -5.73 16.85 13.49
N ILE A 95 -6.85 17.42 13.03
CA ILE A 95 -7.09 18.87 12.98
C ILE A 95 -8.23 19.19 13.95
N ASN A 96 -8.11 20.28 14.72
CA ASN A 96 -9.18 20.84 15.57
C ASN A 96 -9.92 19.81 16.46
N ASN A 97 -9.19 19.07 17.31
CA ASN A 97 -9.72 18.03 18.21
C ASN A 97 -10.38 16.82 17.51
N GLY A 98 -10.17 16.65 16.20
CA GLY A 98 -10.51 15.42 15.49
C GLY A 98 -9.56 14.26 15.81
N PHE A 99 -9.89 13.07 15.30
CA PHE A 99 -8.98 11.93 15.29
C PHE A 99 -8.20 11.91 13.98
N PRO A 100 -6.92 11.49 13.99
CA PRO A 100 -6.25 11.21 12.74
C PRO A 100 -6.98 10.05 12.04
N PHE A 101 -6.94 10.04 10.71
CA PHE A 101 -7.54 8.97 9.92
C PHE A 101 -6.64 8.64 8.73
N LEU A 102 -6.84 7.45 8.18
CA LEU A 102 -6.11 6.97 7.02
C LEU A 102 -7.07 6.81 5.85
N ASN A 103 -6.94 7.64 4.83
CA ASN A 103 -7.75 7.54 3.63
C ASN A 103 -7.14 6.53 2.67
N LEU A 104 -7.96 5.62 2.12
CA LEU A 104 -7.54 4.75 1.03
C LEU A 104 -7.81 5.47 -0.30
N GLU A 105 -6.77 6.05 -0.89
CA GLU A 105 -6.87 6.78 -2.15
C GLU A 105 -6.97 5.82 -3.34
N MET A 106 -6.16 4.76 -3.34
CA MET A 106 -6.11 3.84 -4.46
C MET A 106 -5.65 2.44 -4.02
N ILE A 107 -6.32 1.42 -4.55
CA ILE A 107 -5.91 0.02 -4.43
C ILE A 107 -6.17 -0.70 -5.74
N GLN A 108 -5.18 -1.45 -6.23
CA GLN A 108 -5.37 -2.28 -7.41
C GLN A 108 -4.65 -3.62 -7.30
N ASN A 109 -5.33 -4.67 -7.75
CA ASN A 109 -4.73 -5.96 -8.04
C ASN A 109 -4.43 -6.03 -9.54
N PHE A 110 -3.17 -6.31 -9.90
CA PHE A 110 -2.75 -6.51 -11.28
C PHE A 110 -2.69 -7.98 -11.67
N HIS A 111 -2.77 -8.89 -10.69
CA HIS A 111 -2.70 -10.33 -10.89
C HIS A 111 -4.04 -10.97 -10.52
N LEU A 112 -5.04 -10.77 -11.40
CA LEU A 112 -6.45 -11.10 -11.18
C LEU A 112 -6.78 -12.60 -11.15
N GLN A 113 -5.82 -13.49 -11.43
CA GLN A 113 -6.02 -14.94 -11.40
C GLN A 113 -4.78 -15.64 -10.86
N ASN A 114 -4.94 -16.81 -10.24
CA ASN A 114 -3.83 -17.66 -9.77
C ASN A 114 -2.82 -16.95 -8.84
N SER A 115 -3.29 -15.98 -8.05
CA SER A 115 -2.49 -15.30 -7.03
C SER A 115 -3.23 -15.28 -5.71
N VAL A 116 -2.47 -15.33 -4.61
CA VAL A 116 -3.02 -15.14 -3.26
C VAL A 116 -3.69 -13.78 -3.09
N LEU A 117 -3.39 -12.79 -3.95
CA LEU A 117 -4.02 -11.48 -3.95
C LEU A 117 -5.43 -11.48 -4.55
N ASP A 118 -5.77 -12.49 -5.37
CA ASP A 118 -7.10 -12.61 -5.96
C ASP A 118 -8.16 -12.78 -4.85
N GLY A 119 -9.17 -11.91 -4.88
CA GLY A 119 -10.17 -11.77 -3.82
C GLY A 119 -9.67 -11.27 -2.45
N ASN A 120 -8.35 -11.13 -2.23
CA ASN A 120 -7.76 -10.83 -0.92
C ASN A 120 -6.97 -9.51 -0.86
N THR A 121 -6.79 -8.80 -1.99
CA THR A 121 -5.95 -7.60 -2.03
C THR A 121 -6.39 -6.54 -1.02
N LEU A 122 -7.69 -6.23 -0.96
CA LEU A 122 -8.23 -5.29 0.04
C LEU A 122 -8.03 -5.80 1.47
N ARG A 123 -8.26 -7.09 1.72
CA ARG A 123 -8.06 -7.68 3.05
C ARG A 123 -6.60 -7.54 3.51
N PHE A 124 -5.64 -7.86 2.66
CA PHE A 124 -4.22 -7.70 2.99
C PHE A 124 -3.81 -6.24 3.13
N ALA A 125 -4.35 -5.35 2.29
CA ALA A 125 -4.11 -3.91 2.42
C ALA A 125 -4.64 -3.37 3.75
N LEU A 126 -5.82 -3.82 4.18
CA LEU A 126 -6.40 -3.44 5.48
C LEU A 126 -5.58 -3.98 6.65
N TYR A 127 -5.01 -5.19 6.57
CA TYR A 127 -4.09 -5.67 7.61
C TYR A 127 -2.87 -4.77 7.74
N VAL A 128 -2.25 -4.39 6.62
CA VAL A 128 -1.10 -3.48 6.59
C VAL A 128 -1.49 -2.09 7.13
N ALA A 129 -2.66 -1.58 6.74
CA ALA A 129 -3.21 -0.31 7.21
C ALA A 129 -3.48 -0.33 8.73
N VAL A 130 -4.07 -1.40 9.27
CA VAL A 130 -4.31 -1.52 10.72
C VAL A 130 -3.01 -1.47 11.51
N LEU A 131 -1.94 -2.13 11.03
CA LEU A 131 -0.62 -2.07 11.67
C LEU A 131 -0.10 -0.63 11.70
N PHE A 132 -0.22 0.10 10.59
CA PHE A 132 0.12 1.53 10.55
C PHE A 132 -0.74 2.37 11.52
N MET A 133 -2.04 2.10 11.58
CA MET A 133 -3.00 2.82 12.45
C MET A 133 -2.70 2.63 13.94
N THR A 134 -2.13 1.48 14.34
CA THR A 134 -1.79 1.23 15.75
C THR A 134 -0.78 2.23 16.32
N ASP A 135 0.20 2.66 15.51
CA ASP A 135 1.24 3.61 15.93
C ASP A 135 0.87 5.09 15.65
N THR A 136 -0.10 5.31 14.75
CA THR A 136 -0.64 6.64 14.43
C THR A 136 -1.90 7.00 15.21
N CYS A 137 -2.43 6.12 16.04
CA CYS A 137 -3.66 6.34 16.82
C CYS A 137 -4.84 6.81 15.97
N CYS A 138 -4.93 6.34 14.72
CA CYS A 138 -6.09 6.61 13.87
C CYS A 138 -7.35 5.99 14.47
N ALA A 139 -8.49 6.66 14.29
CA ALA A 139 -9.81 6.15 14.68
C ALA A 139 -10.38 5.18 13.65
#